data_AF-A0A7C5EAN7-F1
#
_entry.id   AF-A0A7C5EAN7-F1
#
_cell.length_a   1.000
_cell.length_b   1.000
_cell.length_c   1.000
_cell.angle_alpha   90.00
_cell.angle_beta   90.00
_cell.angle_gamma   90.00
#
_symmetry.space_group_name_H-M   'P 1'
#
loop_
_entity.id
_entity.type
_entity.pdbx_description
1 polymer ?
#
loop_
_entity_poly.entity_id
_entity_poly.type
_entity_poly.pdbx_seq_one_letter_code
_entity_poly.pdbx_strand_id
1 'polypeptide(L)'
;MFKYDCRKCPIRNRCIDQSDNSPSIKTMIRNAFAARTDTHATWGMLQINCLLVKADEERARKNSGQEESMLARRLRQIREAKEGPPPPPPQSAPKRPDYLRPVSSTAAEPPPAAKFKPLPSQSKPETRWETSSLGHTSEKPAWTAPLRDETRPDMIGAVEALPKNLPSKKVTASQGRPYWLVLGSSNRHIALPVTGELVLGRFDPNLGLPPDVDLAYEDAGSRVISRRHAKIVGQDGQHTIEDLGSRHGVFLNGEQIQFRPSRPLQHGDQITLGNMRFYYEAVPVERLMVSATPQVQHVLMTPTGEQFLIAPPQEITIGRSDRYVDFIPELDLNSMGEVAVRVSRRHAVITWRDGLPYVEDLGSGFGTRLNGEMLLLGQAVALKPGDHIWLGGCVLAYDIMV
;
A
#
# COMPACT_ATOMS: atom_id res chain seq x y z
N MET A 1 13.06 12.67 -13.41
CA MET A 1 13.57 14.06 -13.52
C MET A 1 12.52 15.00 -12.96
N PHE A 2 12.86 15.87 -11.99
CA PHE A 2 11.87 16.76 -11.34
C PHE A 2 11.46 17.87 -12.32
N LYS A 3 10.16 18.03 -12.58
CA LYS A 3 9.67 19.04 -13.55
C LYS A 3 9.92 20.50 -13.13
N TYR A 4 10.06 20.79 -11.82
CA TYR A 4 10.15 22.17 -11.31
C TYR A 4 11.09 22.31 -10.10
N ASP A 5 11.74 23.48 -10.01
CA ASP A 5 12.58 23.93 -8.89
C ASP A 5 11.71 24.58 -7.79
N CYS A 6 11.45 23.85 -6.70
CA CYS A 6 10.63 24.35 -5.59
C CYS A 6 11.31 25.48 -4.80
N ARG A 7 12.64 25.61 -4.86
CA ARG A 7 13.39 26.66 -4.15
C ARG A 7 13.13 28.05 -4.77
N LYS A 8 12.87 28.11 -6.07
CA LYS A 8 12.50 29.35 -6.81
C LYS A 8 10.99 29.57 -6.98
N CYS A 9 10.15 28.68 -6.45
CA CYS A 9 8.71 28.75 -6.66
C CYS A 9 8.04 29.92 -5.88
N PRO A 10 7.37 30.87 -6.55
CA PRO A 10 6.81 32.07 -5.90
C PRO A 10 5.63 31.77 -4.97
N ILE A 11 4.97 30.62 -5.12
CA ILE A 11 3.82 30.19 -4.31
C ILE A 11 4.18 29.09 -3.31
N ARG A 12 5.47 28.84 -3.05
CA ARG A 12 5.96 27.72 -2.22
C ARG A 12 5.24 27.59 -0.88
N ASN A 13 5.10 28.69 -0.13
CA ASN A 13 4.49 28.65 1.20
C ASN A 13 3.03 28.15 1.12
N ARG A 14 2.26 28.66 0.14
CA ARG A 14 0.89 28.19 -0.13
C ARG A 14 0.85 26.71 -0.52
N CYS A 15 1.78 26.23 -1.34
CA CYS A 15 1.91 24.81 -1.66
C CYS A 15 2.26 23.95 -0.43
N ILE A 16 3.07 24.44 0.51
CA ILE A 16 3.33 23.74 1.78
C ILE A 16 2.05 23.69 2.60
N ASP A 17 1.36 24.82 2.79
CA ASP A 17 0.15 24.93 3.61
C ASP A 17 -0.99 24.04 3.08
N GLN A 18 -1.18 24.01 1.76
CA GLN A 18 -2.20 23.24 1.05
C GLN A 18 -1.78 21.79 0.70
N SER A 19 -0.55 21.38 0.99
CA SER A 19 -0.14 19.98 0.80
C SER A 19 -0.83 19.07 1.82
N ASP A 20 -1.10 17.83 1.43
CA ASP A 20 -1.70 16.81 2.31
C ASP A 20 -0.68 16.18 3.28
N ASN A 21 0.21 17.01 3.82
CA ASN A 21 1.25 16.63 4.77
C ASN A 21 0.82 16.98 6.21
N SER A 22 1.32 16.24 7.20
CA SER A 22 1.05 16.54 8.61
C SER A 22 1.63 17.91 9.03
N PRO A 23 1.10 18.57 10.08
CA PRO A 23 1.63 19.85 10.55
C PRO A 23 3.14 19.82 10.84
N SER A 24 3.64 18.72 11.42
CA SER A 24 5.06 18.51 11.72
C SER A 24 5.91 18.43 10.45
N ILE A 25 5.43 17.71 9.41
CA ILE A 25 6.11 17.62 8.11
C ILE A 25 6.10 18.99 7.41
N LYS A 26 4.98 19.73 7.45
CA LYS A 26 4.91 21.11 6.93
C LYS A 26 5.93 22.02 7.61
N THR A 27 6.08 21.93 8.93
CA THR A 27 7.09 22.69 9.67
C THR A 27 8.52 22.26 9.33
N MET A 28 8.80 20.96 9.24
CA MET A 28 10.09 20.43 8.77
C MET A 28 10.46 20.96 7.38
N ILE A 29 9.51 20.94 6.43
CA ILE A 29 9.71 21.46 5.08
C ILE A 29 9.99 22.97 5.10
N ARG A 30 9.24 23.77 5.87
CA ARG A 30 9.51 25.22 6.02
C ARG A 30 10.92 25.47 6.59
N ASN A 31 11.33 24.72 7.61
CA ASN A 31 12.65 24.84 8.22
C ASN A 31 13.77 24.49 7.23
N ALA A 32 13.60 23.42 6.44
CA ALA A 32 14.58 23.02 5.42
C ALA A 32 14.76 24.11 4.33
N PHE A 33 13.67 24.72 3.85
CA PHE A 33 13.76 25.85 2.91
C PHE A 33 14.36 27.11 3.53
N ALA A 34 14.08 27.40 4.81
CA ALA A 34 14.66 28.54 5.51
C ALA A 34 16.17 28.37 5.74
N ALA A 35 16.61 27.17 6.12
CA ALA A 35 18.01 26.82 6.31
C ALA A 35 18.78 26.53 5.00
N ARG A 36 18.10 26.55 3.83
CA ARG A 36 18.62 26.12 2.52
C ARG A 36 19.16 24.69 2.47
N THR A 37 18.68 23.83 3.38
CA THR A 37 18.99 22.39 3.44
C THR A 37 17.92 21.53 2.74
N ASP A 38 16.97 22.16 2.04
CA ASP A 38 15.96 21.51 1.22
C ASP A 38 16.61 20.67 0.09
N THR A 39 16.14 19.43 -0.06
CA THR A 39 16.62 18.49 -1.07
C THR A 39 15.53 18.16 -2.09
N HIS A 40 15.90 17.49 -3.19
CA HIS A 40 14.94 16.95 -4.14
C HIS A 40 13.88 16.03 -3.52
N ALA A 41 14.21 15.29 -2.45
CA ALA A 41 13.23 14.50 -1.69
C ALA A 41 12.23 15.42 -0.95
N THR A 42 12.71 16.50 -0.33
CA THR A 42 11.86 17.56 0.28
C THR A 42 10.93 18.20 -0.75
N TRP A 43 11.37 18.34 -2.01
CA TRP A 43 10.56 18.89 -3.09
C TRP A 43 9.51 17.89 -3.60
N GLY A 44 9.85 16.58 -3.65
CA GLY A 44 8.92 15.52 -4.04
C GLY A 44 7.65 15.48 -3.18
N MET A 45 7.78 15.71 -1.86
CA MET A 45 6.67 15.83 -0.90
C MET A 45 5.67 16.96 -1.21
N LEU A 46 6.04 17.92 -2.06
CA LEU A 46 5.18 19.02 -2.50
C LEU A 46 4.63 18.85 -3.91
N GLN A 47 5.22 18.01 -4.77
CA GLN A 47 4.85 17.93 -6.19
C GLN A 47 3.43 17.40 -6.40
N ILE A 48 3.01 16.37 -5.64
CA ILE A 48 1.67 15.77 -5.74
C ILE A 48 0.52 16.76 -5.42
N ASN A 49 0.83 17.86 -4.72
CA ASN A 49 -0.12 18.92 -4.39
C ASN A 49 0.28 20.30 -4.94
N CYS A 50 1.27 20.36 -5.83
CA CYS A 50 1.77 21.62 -6.37
C CYS A 50 0.73 22.24 -7.31
N LEU A 51 0.29 23.48 -7.01
CA LEU A 51 -0.69 24.18 -7.85
C LEU A 51 -0.20 24.40 -9.29
N LEU A 52 1.11 24.49 -9.53
CA LEU A 52 1.67 24.58 -10.89
C LEU A 52 1.60 23.24 -11.62
N VAL A 53 1.80 22.12 -10.93
CA VAL A 53 1.59 20.78 -11.51
C VAL A 53 0.12 20.60 -11.86
N LYS A 54 -0.80 20.92 -10.94
CA LYS A 54 -2.25 20.87 -11.19
C LYS A 54 -2.68 21.82 -12.31
N ALA A 55 -2.09 23.01 -12.42
CA ALA A 55 -2.37 23.97 -13.50
C ALA A 55 -1.84 23.51 -14.86
N ASP A 56 -0.65 22.90 -14.92
CA ASP A 56 -0.11 22.35 -16.17
C ASP A 56 -0.80 21.02 -16.55
N GLU A 57 -1.25 20.22 -15.59
CA GLU A 57 -2.17 19.10 -15.80
C GLU A 57 -3.53 19.59 -16.35
N GLU A 58 -4.13 20.63 -15.77
CA GLU A 58 -5.35 21.24 -16.30
C GLU A 58 -5.17 21.82 -17.71
N ARG A 59 -4.02 22.46 -17.99
CA ARG A 59 -3.69 22.94 -19.34
C ARG A 59 -3.52 21.78 -20.31
N ALA A 60 -2.82 20.72 -19.91
CA ALA A 60 -2.71 19.51 -20.71
C ALA A 60 -4.09 18.88 -20.97
N ARG A 61 -4.97 18.84 -19.95
CA ARG A 61 -6.35 18.32 -20.04
C ARG A 61 -7.27 19.18 -20.91
N LYS A 62 -7.08 20.50 -20.90
CA LYS A 62 -7.79 21.46 -21.77
C LYS A 62 -7.29 21.36 -23.22
N ASN A 63 -5.98 21.18 -23.42
CA ASN A 63 -5.39 20.99 -24.75
C ASN A 63 -5.72 19.60 -25.34
N SER A 64 -5.81 18.54 -24.52
CA SER A 64 -6.30 17.22 -24.95
C SER A 64 -7.83 17.16 -25.11
N GLY A 65 -8.55 18.20 -24.65
CA GLY A 65 -10.01 18.34 -24.76
C GLY A 65 -10.48 19.16 -25.97
N GLN A 66 -9.55 19.63 -26.81
CA GLN A 66 -9.85 20.31 -28.08
C GLN A 66 -9.46 19.46 -29.30
N GLU A 67 -9.87 18.18 -29.31
CA GLU A 67 -10.20 17.57 -30.60
C GLU A 67 -11.49 18.24 -31.13
N GLU A 68 -11.45 18.77 -32.36
CA GLU A 68 -12.61 19.40 -32.99
C GLU A 68 -13.80 18.45 -32.97
N SER A 69 -14.87 18.84 -32.26
CA SER A 69 -16.16 18.14 -32.30
C SER A 69 -16.54 17.85 -33.76
N MET A 70 -17.02 16.63 -34.04
CA MET A 70 -17.53 16.24 -35.36
C MET A 70 -18.56 17.22 -35.94
N LEU A 71 -19.28 17.94 -35.07
CA LEU A 71 -20.18 19.02 -35.49
C LEU A 71 -19.41 20.26 -35.97
N ALA A 72 -18.38 20.71 -35.24
CA ALA A 72 -17.50 21.81 -35.65
C ALA A 72 -16.77 21.48 -36.96
N ARG A 73 -16.22 20.27 -37.07
CA ARG A 73 -15.57 19.75 -38.29
C ARG A 73 -16.53 19.69 -39.49
N ARG A 74 -17.78 19.24 -39.30
CA ARG A 74 -18.81 19.27 -40.37
C ARG A 74 -19.25 20.69 -40.74
N LEU A 75 -19.50 21.56 -39.76
CA LEU A 75 -19.87 22.96 -40.01
C LEU A 75 -18.76 23.71 -40.75
N ARG A 76 -17.50 23.43 -40.42
CA ARG A 76 -16.34 23.93 -41.12
C ARG A 76 -16.26 23.44 -42.56
N GLN A 77 -16.38 22.13 -42.80
CA GLN A 77 -16.43 21.57 -44.16
C GLN A 77 -17.57 22.13 -45.01
N ILE A 78 -18.75 22.38 -44.42
CA ILE A 78 -19.89 23.01 -45.11
C ILE A 78 -19.61 24.49 -45.44
N ARG A 79 -18.82 25.19 -44.62
CA ARG A 79 -18.45 26.59 -44.84
C ARG A 79 -17.35 26.71 -45.88
N GLU A 80 -16.31 25.89 -45.80
CA GLU A 80 -15.22 25.77 -46.77
C GLU A 80 -15.71 25.28 -48.15
N ALA A 81 -16.82 24.53 -48.21
CA ALA A 81 -17.49 24.17 -49.47
C ALA A 81 -18.38 25.28 -50.07
N LYS A 82 -18.68 26.35 -49.31
CA LYS A 82 -19.45 27.51 -49.78
C LYS A 82 -18.59 28.74 -50.09
N GLU A 83 -17.52 28.92 -49.34
CA GLU A 83 -16.54 30.00 -49.50
C GLU A 83 -15.32 29.43 -50.22
N GLY A 84 -15.25 29.64 -51.55
CA GLY A 84 -14.15 29.18 -52.40
C GLY A 84 -12.76 29.72 -51.98
N PRO A 85 -11.67 29.21 -52.56
CA PRO A 85 -10.31 29.42 -52.04
C PRO A 85 -9.95 30.92 -51.92
N PRO A 86 -9.34 31.33 -50.79
CA PRO A 86 -9.11 32.74 -50.49
C PRO A 86 -8.04 33.36 -51.40
N PRO A 87 -8.14 34.67 -51.69
CA PRO A 87 -7.14 35.39 -52.48
C PRO A 87 -5.79 35.50 -51.73
N PRO A 88 -4.66 35.65 -52.47
CA PRO A 88 -3.34 35.74 -51.87
C PRO A 88 -3.16 37.02 -51.03
N PRO A 89 -2.33 36.98 -49.97
CA PRO A 89 -2.22 38.07 -49.01
C PRO A 89 -1.48 39.30 -49.56
N PRO A 90 -1.93 40.53 -49.27
CA PRO A 90 -1.22 41.75 -49.64
C PRO A 90 0.00 42.02 -48.75
N GLN A 91 0.94 42.81 -49.27
CA GLN A 91 2.26 43.06 -48.68
C GLN A 91 2.24 44.04 -47.49
N SER A 92 3.29 43.97 -46.66
CA SER A 92 3.40 44.64 -45.36
C SER A 92 3.97 46.06 -45.40
N ALA A 93 3.40 46.99 -44.61
CA ALA A 93 4.08 48.12 -43.92
C ALA A 93 3.05 49.04 -43.21
N PRO A 94 3.44 49.92 -42.25
CA PRO A 94 4.44 49.76 -41.19
C PRO A 94 3.91 50.16 -39.78
N LYS A 95 4.69 49.87 -38.72
CA LYS A 95 4.38 50.23 -37.31
C LYS A 95 4.58 51.73 -37.00
N ARG A 96 3.86 52.27 -35.99
CA ARG A 96 4.18 53.50 -35.22
C ARG A 96 3.42 53.52 -33.86
N PRO A 97 3.79 54.34 -32.86
CA PRO A 97 4.38 53.77 -31.64
C PRO A 97 3.75 54.19 -30.30
N ASP A 98 4.29 53.63 -29.20
CA ASP A 98 3.98 53.93 -27.80
C ASP A 98 4.06 55.42 -27.44
N TYR A 99 3.17 55.89 -26.54
CA TYR A 99 3.49 56.98 -25.59
C TYR A 99 2.59 56.99 -24.33
N LEU A 100 3.24 57.16 -23.17
CA LEU A 100 2.79 57.82 -21.92
C LEU A 100 1.85 57.10 -20.91
N ARG A 101 2.48 56.66 -19.81
CA ARG A 101 2.07 56.88 -18.39
C ARG A 101 2.46 58.32 -17.97
N PRO A 102 1.91 58.97 -16.91
CA PRO A 102 1.77 58.51 -15.50
C PRO A 102 0.34 58.81 -14.93
N VAL A 103 -0.02 58.91 -13.63
CA VAL A 103 0.66 59.04 -12.30
C VAL A 103 -0.10 58.19 -11.23
N SER A 104 0.28 58.31 -9.95
CA SER A 104 -0.27 57.65 -8.74
C SER A 104 -1.17 58.54 -7.86
N SER A 105 -2.07 57.97 -7.06
CA SER A 105 -2.34 58.45 -5.68
C SER A 105 -3.04 57.43 -4.75
N THR A 106 -2.50 57.35 -3.52
CA THR A 106 -3.14 57.14 -2.19
C THR A 106 -4.12 55.99 -1.88
N ALA A 107 -4.02 55.49 -0.64
CA ALA A 107 -4.77 54.36 -0.08
C ALA A 107 -5.95 54.77 0.83
N ALA A 108 -6.85 53.82 1.09
CA ALA A 108 -7.79 53.83 2.22
C ALA A 108 -8.13 52.38 2.66
N GLU A 109 -8.35 52.17 3.95
CA GLU A 109 -8.61 50.85 4.59
C GLU A 109 -10.09 50.40 4.55
N PRO A 110 -10.39 49.11 4.83
CA PRO A 110 -11.72 48.52 4.62
C PRO A 110 -12.62 48.47 5.87
N PRO A 111 -13.96 48.48 5.72
CA PRO A 111 -14.90 48.12 6.78
C PRO A 111 -15.13 46.59 6.90
N PRO A 112 -15.59 46.08 8.06
CA PRO A 112 -15.52 44.65 8.40
C PRO A 112 -16.80 43.81 8.10
N ALA A 113 -16.68 42.51 8.34
CA ALA A 113 -17.61 41.45 7.91
C ALA A 113 -18.95 41.35 8.69
N ALA A 114 -19.97 40.83 8.01
CA ALA A 114 -21.21 40.32 8.61
C ALA A 114 -21.31 38.79 8.47
N LYS A 115 -21.70 38.11 9.57
CA LYS A 115 -21.98 36.66 9.62
C LYS A 115 -23.49 36.43 9.49
N PHE A 116 -23.92 35.40 8.76
CA PHE A 116 -25.26 34.81 8.94
C PHE A 116 -25.20 33.28 8.98
N LYS A 117 -26.15 32.69 9.73
CA LYS A 117 -26.24 31.25 10.06
C LYS A 117 -27.16 30.49 9.06
N PRO A 118 -27.06 29.14 8.99
CA PRO A 118 -27.83 28.31 8.06
C PRO A 118 -29.14 27.75 8.65
N LEU A 119 -30.05 27.28 7.79
CA LEU A 119 -31.18 26.35 8.08
C LEU A 119 -31.78 25.84 6.71
N PRO A 120 -32.66 24.80 6.65
CA PRO A 120 -32.29 23.40 6.80
C PRO A 120 -32.80 22.43 5.69
N SER A 121 -32.52 21.14 5.92
CA SER A 121 -32.99 19.89 5.29
C SER A 121 -34.43 19.77 4.74
N GLN A 122 -34.57 19.02 3.63
CA GLN A 122 -35.67 18.09 3.26
C GLN A 122 -35.07 16.97 2.36
N SER A 123 -34.98 15.71 2.78
CA SER A 123 -35.95 14.58 2.77
C SER A 123 -35.97 13.73 1.46
N LYS A 124 -35.97 12.39 1.60
CA LYS A 124 -36.06 11.36 0.52
C LYS A 124 -37.46 11.33 -0.16
N PRO A 125 -37.63 10.67 -1.32
CA PRO A 125 -37.88 9.20 -1.45
C PRO A 125 -36.84 8.51 -2.38
N GLU A 126 -36.52 7.20 -2.37
CA GLU A 126 -37.28 5.92 -2.37
C GLU A 126 -37.86 5.48 -3.74
N THR A 127 -37.97 4.14 -3.92
CA THR A 127 -38.29 3.30 -5.13
C THR A 127 -37.20 3.28 -6.24
N ARG A 128 -36.69 2.16 -6.80
CA ARG A 128 -37.01 0.69 -6.84
C ARG A 128 -38.28 0.38 -7.67
N TRP A 129 -38.29 -0.33 -8.79
CA TRP A 129 -37.34 -1.19 -9.51
C TRP A 129 -37.52 -0.96 -11.04
N GLU A 130 -36.67 -1.53 -11.90
CA GLU A 130 -37.11 -2.57 -12.86
C GLU A 130 -35.97 -3.19 -13.66
N THR A 131 -36.22 -4.42 -14.11
CA THR A 131 -35.30 -5.29 -14.87
C THR A 131 -35.53 -5.16 -16.38
N SER A 132 -34.47 -5.25 -17.17
CA SER A 132 -34.59 -5.81 -18.53
C SER A 132 -33.35 -6.64 -18.91
N SER A 133 -33.64 -7.88 -19.32
CA SER A 133 -32.70 -8.83 -19.90
C SER A 133 -32.71 -8.70 -21.42
N LEU A 134 -31.54 -8.92 -22.04
CA LEU A 134 -31.25 -9.26 -23.45
C LEU A 134 -29.71 -9.15 -23.56
N GLY A 135 -28.88 -10.14 -23.92
CA GLY A 135 -29.15 -11.45 -24.51
C GLY A 135 -28.90 -11.43 -26.02
N HIS A 136 -27.65 -11.66 -26.46
CA HIS A 136 -27.20 -12.17 -27.79
C HIS A 136 -25.65 -12.34 -27.74
N THR A 137 -25.12 -13.56 -27.74
CA THR A 137 -24.59 -14.36 -28.90
C THR A 137 -23.18 -13.97 -29.40
N SER A 138 -22.28 -14.96 -29.31
CA SER A 138 -21.05 -15.24 -30.10
C SER A 138 -20.50 -14.18 -31.08
N GLU A 139 -19.18 -13.97 -31.03
CA GLU A 139 -18.24 -14.60 -31.99
C GLU A 139 -16.77 -14.46 -31.57
N LYS A 140 -15.91 -15.40 -32.02
CA LYS A 140 -14.44 -15.33 -31.88
C LYS A 140 -13.83 -14.73 -33.14
N PRO A 141 -12.68 -14.05 -33.03
CA PRO A 141 -11.61 -14.25 -34.00
C PRO A 141 -10.30 -14.67 -33.33
N ALA A 142 -9.56 -15.55 -34.01
CA ALA A 142 -8.22 -15.98 -33.61
C ALA A 142 -7.16 -15.35 -34.51
N TRP A 143 -6.15 -14.72 -33.92
CA TRP A 143 -4.89 -14.30 -34.57
C TRP A 143 -3.77 -14.49 -33.53
N THR A 144 -3.01 -15.59 -33.58
CA THR A 144 -1.68 -15.72 -34.23
C THR A 144 -0.61 -14.78 -33.66
N ALA A 145 0.36 -15.37 -32.96
CA ALA A 145 1.53 -14.68 -32.44
C ALA A 145 2.63 -14.51 -33.52
N PRO A 146 3.42 -13.43 -33.47
CA PRO A 146 4.74 -13.36 -34.11
C PRO A 146 5.88 -13.49 -33.09
N LEU A 147 6.72 -14.50 -33.34
CA LEU A 147 8.19 -14.48 -33.31
C LEU A 147 8.94 -13.83 -32.12
N ARG A 148 9.77 -14.65 -31.48
CA ARG A 148 10.91 -14.22 -30.67
C ARG A 148 11.93 -13.51 -31.57
N ASP A 149 12.53 -12.44 -31.08
CA ASP A 149 13.75 -11.86 -31.65
C ASP A 149 14.86 -11.91 -30.59
N GLU A 150 16.02 -12.44 -30.96
CA GLU A 150 17.19 -12.57 -30.11
C GLU A 150 18.20 -11.50 -30.46
N THR A 151 18.46 -10.54 -29.57
CA THR A 151 19.72 -9.76 -29.60
C THR A 151 20.14 -9.29 -28.20
N ARG A 152 21.13 -9.97 -27.62
CA ARG A 152 22.01 -9.40 -26.58
C ARG A 152 23.28 -8.87 -27.25
N PRO A 153 23.80 -7.70 -26.86
CA PRO A 153 25.21 -7.36 -27.04
C PRO A 153 26.02 -7.80 -25.82
N ASP A 154 27.15 -8.45 -26.05
CA ASP A 154 28.11 -8.85 -25.00
C ASP A 154 28.86 -7.67 -24.40
N MET A 155 29.25 -7.80 -23.13
CA MET A 155 30.35 -7.03 -22.54
C MET A 155 31.23 -7.96 -21.71
N ILE A 156 32.47 -8.14 -22.17
CA ILE A 156 33.50 -8.99 -21.57
C ILE A 156 34.24 -8.20 -20.49
N GLY A 157 34.45 -8.80 -19.31
CA GLY A 157 35.16 -8.17 -18.20
C GLY A 157 35.72 -9.16 -17.17
N ALA A 158 36.97 -9.58 -17.39
CA ALA A 158 37.93 -10.17 -16.44
C ALA A 158 37.42 -10.96 -15.22
N VAL A 159 37.63 -12.28 -15.24
CA VAL A 159 37.64 -13.14 -14.03
C VAL A 159 39.07 -13.29 -13.52
N GLU A 160 39.42 -12.62 -12.42
CA GLU A 160 40.60 -12.96 -11.62
C GLU A 160 40.28 -14.06 -10.61
N ALA A 161 41.17 -15.05 -10.48
CA ALA A 161 40.98 -16.20 -9.62
C ALA A 161 41.43 -15.92 -8.18
N LEU A 162 40.56 -16.21 -7.21
CA LEU A 162 40.85 -16.20 -5.77
C LEU A 162 40.66 -17.61 -5.16
N PRO A 163 41.32 -17.92 -4.03
CA PRO A 163 41.90 -19.25 -3.82
C PRO A 163 40.93 -20.33 -3.31
N LYS A 164 41.13 -21.55 -3.83
CA LYS A 164 40.50 -22.79 -3.35
C LYS A 164 41.14 -23.27 -2.05
N ASN A 165 40.85 -22.61 -0.93
CA ASN A 165 40.79 -23.20 0.43
C ASN A 165 40.50 -22.12 1.47
N LEU A 166 39.22 -21.98 1.85
CA LEU A 166 38.87 -21.48 3.18
C LEU A 166 38.46 -22.70 4.03
N PRO A 167 38.85 -22.77 5.32
CA PRO A 167 38.49 -23.89 6.17
C PRO A 167 36.97 -23.98 6.29
N SER A 168 36.41 -25.15 5.99
CA SER A 168 34.99 -25.44 6.15
C SER A 168 34.62 -25.35 7.63
N LYS A 169 34.23 -24.16 8.08
CA LYS A 169 33.59 -23.95 9.37
C LYS A 169 32.31 -24.78 9.34
N LYS A 170 32.33 -25.95 10.00
CA LYS A 170 31.17 -26.83 10.08
C LYS A 170 29.98 -26.00 10.52
N VAL A 171 28.99 -25.85 9.64
CA VAL A 171 27.69 -25.31 10.01
C VAL A 171 27.04 -26.38 10.86
N THR A 172 27.25 -26.29 12.18
CA THR A 172 26.57 -27.13 13.16
C THR A 172 25.09 -26.81 13.09
N ALA A 173 24.32 -27.72 12.52
CA ALA A 173 22.87 -27.62 12.44
C ALA A 173 22.27 -27.75 13.85
N SER A 174 22.07 -26.61 14.50
CA SER A 174 21.19 -26.44 15.67
C SER A 174 20.09 -25.43 15.36
N GLN A 175 19.45 -25.58 14.19
CA GLN A 175 18.18 -24.93 13.91
C GLN A 175 17.13 -25.64 14.78
N GLY A 176 16.63 -24.97 15.82
CA GLY A 176 15.57 -25.51 16.67
C GLY A 176 14.31 -25.83 15.87
N ARG A 177 13.46 -26.74 16.38
CA ARG A 177 12.13 -26.96 15.79
C ARG A 177 11.39 -25.62 15.75
N PRO A 178 10.76 -25.23 14.63
CA PRO A 178 9.96 -24.02 14.59
C PRO A 178 8.72 -24.16 15.48
N TYR A 179 8.26 -23.03 16.02
CA TYR A 179 7.08 -22.94 16.87
C TYR A 179 6.08 -21.94 16.31
N TRP A 180 4.83 -22.09 16.71
CA TRP A 180 3.75 -21.16 16.46
C TRP A 180 2.90 -20.94 17.72
N LEU A 181 2.06 -19.90 17.70
CA LEU A 181 0.89 -19.84 18.55
C LEU A 181 -0.33 -20.35 17.79
N VAL A 182 -1.14 -21.19 18.42
CA VAL A 182 -2.45 -21.62 17.92
C VAL A 182 -3.54 -20.88 18.68
N LEU A 183 -4.33 -20.04 18.01
CA LEU A 183 -5.44 -19.33 18.64
C LEU A 183 -6.66 -20.25 18.79
N GLY A 184 -6.97 -20.64 20.02
CA GLY A 184 -7.96 -21.69 20.32
C GLY A 184 -9.42 -21.37 19.97
N SER A 185 -9.75 -20.15 19.56
CA SER A 185 -11.08 -19.77 19.09
C SER A 185 -11.28 -19.91 17.57
N SER A 186 -10.19 -19.95 16.79
CA SER A 186 -10.23 -19.95 15.32
C SER A 186 -9.28 -20.96 14.66
N ASN A 187 -8.42 -21.62 15.44
CA ASN A 187 -7.26 -22.39 14.97
C ASN A 187 -6.33 -21.60 14.02
N ARG A 188 -6.37 -20.25 14.07
CA ARG A 188 -5.41 -19.40 13.36
C ARG A 188 -4.02 -19.64 13.95
N HIS A 189 -3.08 -20.01 13.09
CA HIS A 189 -1.67 -20.14 13.45
C HIS A 189 -0.94 -18.80 13.35
N ILE A 190 0.06 -18.60 14.21
CA ILE A 190 0.96 -17.44 14.20
C ILE A 190 2.39 -17.97 14.29
N ALA A 191 3.12 -17.95 13.18
CA ALA A 191 4.50 -18.39 13.13
C ALA A 191 5.40 -17.51 14.01
N LEU A 192 6.30 -18.11 14.77
CA LEU A 192 7.23 -17.38 15.64
C LEU A 192 8.63 -17.29 15.02
N PRO A 193 9.31 -16.13 15.15
CA PRO A 193 10.63 -15.92 14.56
C PRO A 193 11.71 -16.70 15.33
N VAL A 194 12.58 -17.41 14.62
CA VAL A 194 13.72 -18.15 15.22
C VAL A 194 14.62 -17.21 16.04
N THR A 195 14.84 -16.00 15.53
CA THR A 195 15.53 -14.89 16.20
C THR A 195 14.80 -13.60 15.88
N GLY A 196 14.53 -12.76 16.88
CA GLY A 196 13.85 -11.47 16.70
C GLY A 196 12.76 -11.23 17.74
N GLU A 197 11.89 -10.26 17.50
CA GLU A 197 10.69 -10.03 18.32
C GLU A 197 9.42 -9.93 17.48
N LEU A 198 8.29 -10.32 18.07
CA LEU A 198 6.96 -10.28 17.47
C LEU A 198 5.98 -9.66 18.47
N VAL A 199 5.43 -8.50 18.13
CA VAL A 199 4.48 -7.76 18.97
C VAL A 199 3.05 -8.19 18.66
N LEU A 200 2.37 -8.73 19.66
CA LEU A 200 0.95 -9.09 19.62
C LEU A 200 0.12 -7.91 20.14
N GLY A 201 -0.94 -7.55 19.41
CA GLY A 201 -1.82 -6.47 19.86
C GLY A 201 -2.98 -6.20 18.91
N ARG A 202 -3.65 -5.07 19.15
CA ARG A 202 -4.79 -4.61 18.36
C ARG A 202 -4.39 -3.42 17.49
N PHE A 203 -4.53 -3.54 16.17
CA PHE A 203 -4.28 -2.43 15.27
C PHE A 203 -5.22 -1.23 15.56
N ASP A 204 -4.68 -0.03 15.35
CA ASP A 204 -5.40 1.23 15.46
C ASP A 204 -4.85 2.18 14.39
N PRO A 205 -5.58 2.44 13.29
CA PRO A 205 -5.06 3.20 12.15
C PRO A 205 -4.71 4.66 12.49
N ASN A 206 -5.19 5.17 13.63
CA ASN A 206 -4.90 6.51 14.12
C ASN A 206 -3.52 6.63 14.79
N LEU A 207 -2.87 5.49 15.08
CA LEU A 207 -1.61 5.43 15.83
C LEU A 207 -0.56 4.74 14.97
N GLY A 208 0.43 5.51 14.53
CA GLY A 208 1.37 5.14 13.45
C GLY A 208 2.33 3.98 13.71
N LEU A 209 2.14 3.19 14.78
CA LEU A 209 2.90 2.00 15.11
C LEU A 209 1.94 0.80 15.25
N PRO A 210 1.65 0.07 14.16
CA PRO A 210 0.93 -1.20 14.24
C PRO A 210 1.69 -2.25 15.09
N PRO A 211 0.98 -3.26 15.65
CA PRO A 211 1.62 -4.49 16.11
C PRO A 211 2.18 -5.29 14.92
N ASP A 212 2.95 -6.35 15.16
CA ASP A 212 3.37 -7.28 14.11
C ASP A 212 2.29 -8.33 13.83
N VAL A 213 1.53 -8.70 14.87
CA VAL A 213 0.34 -9.55 14.77
C VAL A 213 -0.87 -8.77 15.24
N ASP A 214 -1.80 -8.52 14.32
CA ASP A 214 -3.09 -7.91 14.63
C ASP A 214 -4.12 -8.96 15.06
N LEU A 215 -4.74 -8.69 16.21
CA LEU A 215 -5.78 -9.46 16.88
C LEU A 215 -7.13 -8.71 16.91
N ALA A 216 -7.28 -7.63 16.12
CA ALA A 216 -8.46 -6.77 16.14
C ALA A 216 -9.77 -7.46 15.73
N TYR A 217 -9.73 -8.43 14.82
CA TYR A 217 -10.90 -9.22 14.46
C TYR A 217 -11.40 -10.07 15.64
N GLU A 218 -10.51 -10.81 16.29
CA GLU A 218 -10.89 -11.70 17.38
C GLU A 218 -11.23 -10.94 18.67
N ASP A 219 -10.67 -9.74 18.88
CA ASP A 219 -11.02 -8.83 19.97
C ASP A 219 -12.19 -7.88 19.65
N ALA A 220 -12.80 -7.93 18.46
CA ALA A 220 -13.76 -6.94 17.98
C ALA A 220 -14.98 -6.75 18.92
N GLY A 221 -15.42 -7.84 19.58
CA GLY A 221 -16.53 -7.82 20.53
C GLY A 221 -16.15 -7.39 21.96
N SER A 222 -14.88 -7.55 22.36
CA SER A 222 -14.41 -7.40 23.74
C SER A 222 -13.59 -6.12 23.99
N ARG A 223 -12.79 -5.67 23.01
CA ARG A 223 -11.83 -4.55 23.14
C ARG A 223 -10.93 -4.67 24.37
N VAL A 224 -10.55 -5.90 24.74
CA VAL A 224 -9.64 -6.19 25.86
C VAL A 224 -8.17 -6.23 25.43
N ILE A 225 -7.87 -6.31 24.13
CA ILE A 225 -6.50 -6.33 23.64
C ILE A 225 -5.93 -4.91 23.53
N SER A 226 -4.84 -4.66 24.27
CA SER A 226 -4.03 -3.44 24.12
C SER A 226 -3.39 -3.37 22.73
N ARG A 227 -3.17 -2.14 22.23
CA ARG A 227 -2.57 -1.92 20.90
C ARG A 227 -1.19 -2.57 20.72
N ARG A 228 -0.42 -2.56 21.80
CA ARG A 228 0.72 -3.45 22.05
C ARG A 228 0.39 -4.15 23.36
N HIS A 229 0.18 -5.46 23.33
CA HIS A 229 -0.32 -6.23 24.47
C HIS A 229 0.79 -7.11 25.04
N ALA A 230 1.34 -7.97 24.20
CA ALA A 230 2.43 -8.86 24.55
C ALA A 230 3.51 -8.77 23.48
N LYS A 231 4.70 -9.22 23.84
CA LYS A 231 5.80 -9.45 22.92
C LYS A 231 6.35 -10.84 23.11
N ILE A 232 6.56 -11.55 22.03
CA ILE A 232 7.37 -12.77 22.03
C ILE A 232 8.75 -12.43 21.47
N VAL A 233 9.81 -12.88 22.14
CA VAL A 233 11.19 -12.74 21.69
C VAL A 233 11.73 -14.13 21.41
N GLY A 234 12.14 -14.37 20.16
CA GLY A 234 12.84 -15.57 19.74
C GLY A 234 14.35 -15.39 19.82
N GLN A 235 15.04 -16.38 20.35
CA GLN A 235 16.50 -16.50 20.32
C GLN A 235 16.88 -17.96 20.10
N ASP A 236 17.53 -18.26 18.97
CA ASP A 236 17.98 -19.60 18.58
C ASP A 236 16.85 -20.65 18.60
N GLY A 237 15.61 -20.23 18.31
CA GLY A 237 14.40 -21.06 18.31
C GLY A 237 13.77 -21.30 19.68
N GLN A 238 14.33 -20.74 20.76
CA GLN A 238 13.69 -20.66 22.08
C GLN A 238 12.95 -19.32 22.20
N HIS A 239 11.79 -19.33 22.83
CA HIS A 239 10.93 -18.15 22.92
C HIS A 239 10.71 -17.72 24.38
N THR A 240 10.66 -16.41 24.61
CA THR A 240 10.20 -15.81 25.86
C THR A 240 9.05 -14.85 25.58
N ILE A 241 8.16 -14.64 26.56
CA ILE A 241 7.04 -13.70 26.49
C ILE A 241 7.19 -12.58 27.54
N GLU A 242 6.86 -11.35 27.14
CA GLU A 242 6.87 -10.12 27.95
C GLU A 242 5.49 -9.44 27.83
N ASP A 243 4.86 -9.05 28.95
CA ASP A 243 3.70 -8.14 28.94
C ASP A 243 4.19 -6.74 28.57
N LEU A 244 3.53 -6.02 27.67
CA LEU A 244 3.92 -4.66 27.27
C LEU A 244 3.20 -3.55 28.05
N GLY A 245 2.69 -3.84 29.24
CA GLY A 245 1.89 -2.91 30.05
C GLY A 245 0.43 -2.92 29.59
N SER A 246 -0.09 -4.11 29.30
CA SER A 246 -1.45 -4.35 28.85
C SER A 246 -2.49 -3.97 29.90
N ARG A 247 -3.72 -3.59 29.49
CA ARG A 247 -4.77 -3.20 30.45
C ARG A 247 -5.33 -4.39 31.23
N HIS A 248 -5.27 -5.59 30.66
CA HIS A 248 -5.90 -6.79 31.22
C HIS A 248 -4.90 -7.88 31.60
N GLY A 249 -3.59 -7.65 31.42
CA GLY A 249 -2.54 -8.60 31.76
C GLY A 249 -2.32 -9.68 30.70
N VAL A 250 -1.09 -10.15 30.65
CA VAL A 250 -0.73 -11.43 30.02
C VAL A 250 -0.70 -12.52 31.09
N PHE A 251 -1.28 -13.69 30.81
CA PHE A 251 -1.21 -14.86 31.68
C PHE A 251 -0.54 -16.03 30.95
N LEU A 252 0.32 -16.76 31.67
CA LEU A 252 0.98 -17.98 31.20
C LEU A 252 0.56 -19.12 32.13
N ASN A 253 -0.12 -20.14 31.60
CA ASN A 253 -0.66 -21.27 32.37
C ASN A 253 -1.55 -20.85 33.57
N GLY A 254 -2.22 -19.69 33.46
CA GLY A 254 -3.05 -19.10 34.51
C GLY A 254 -2.32 -18.19 35.50
N GLU A 255 -1.00 -18.16 35.51
CA GLU A 255 -0.20 -17.20 36.28
C GLU A 255 -0.08 -15.87 35.50
N GLN A 256 -0.42 -14.73 36.11
CA GLN A 256 -0.19 -13.43 35.47
C GLN A 256 1.31 -13.12 35.41
N ILE A 257 1.84 -12.88 34.21
CA ILE A 257 3.23 -12.46 34.05
C ILE A 257 3.33 -10.93 34.16
N GLN A 258 4.47 -10.44 34.64
CA GLN A 258 4.72 -9.01 34.79
C GLN A 258 5.36 -8.42 33.52
N PHE A 259 5.42 -7.08 33.44
CA PHE A 259 6.17 -6.39 32.39
C PHE A 259 7.62 -6.86 32.30
N ARG A 260 8.27 -7.15 33.44
CA ARG A 260 9.57 -7.85 33.52
C ARG A 260 9.68 -8.69 34.80
N PRO A 261 10.51 -9.74 34.82
CA PRO A 261 11.28 -10.29 33.70
C PRO A 261 10.39 -11.02 32.68
N SER A 262 10.90 -11.23 31.46
CA SER A 262 10.22 -12.11 30.49
C SER A 262 10.22 -13.56 30.99
N ARG A 263 9.22 -14.34 30.55
CA ARG A 263 9.04 -15.74 30.96
C ARG A 263 9.32 -16.66 29.78
N PRO A 264 10.12 -17.74 29.93
CA PRO A 264 10.35 -18.69 28.86
C PRO A 264 9.08 -19.49 28.55
N LEU A 265 8.89 -19.82 27.28
CA LEU A 265 7.80 -20.64 26.78
C LEU A 265 8.25 -22.09 26.57
N GLN A 266 7.40 -23.04 26.97
CA GLN A 266 7.57 -24.47 26.78
C GLN A 266 6.42 -25.05 25.95
N HIS A 267 6.71 -26.10 25.18
CA HIS A 267 5.70 -26.75 24.33
C HIS A 267 4.46 -27.17 25.13
N GLY A 268 3.28 -26.73 24.70
CA GLY A 268 2.01 -26.96 25.38
C GLY A 268 1.57 -25.83 26.31
N ASP A 269 2.39 -24.79 26.51
CA ASP A 269 2.02 -23.63 27.32
C ASP A 269 0.77 -22.91 26.78
N GLN A 270 -0.17 -22.60 27.68
CA GLN A 270 -1.34 -21.78 27.39
C GLN A 270 -1.06 -20.31 27.74
N ILE A 271 -0.98 -19.46 26.72
CA ILE A 271 -0.91 -18.00 26.87
C ILE A 271 -2.32 -17.42 26.79
N THR A 272 -2.68 -16.52 27.70
CA THR A 272 -3.97 -15.81 27.67
C THR A 272 -3.74 -14.30 27.60
N LEU A 273 -4.34 -13.66 26.59
CA LEU A 273 -4.35 -12.22 26.38
C LEU A 273 -5.80 -11.74 26.49
N GLY A 274 -6.18 -11.08 27.59
CA GLY A 274 -7.59 -10.74 27.83
C GLY A 274 -8.49 -11.99 27.86
N ASN A 275 -9.37 -12.15 26.85
CA ASN A 275 -10.23 -13.33 26.66
C ASN A 275 -9.67 -14.36 25.66
N MET A 276 -8.60 -14.03 24.95
CA MET A 276 -8.03 -14.88 23.90
C MET A 276 -7.05 -15.89 24.49
N ARG A 277 -7.19 -17.18 24.14
CA ARG A 277 -6.26 -18.25 24.54
C ARG A 277 -5.46 -18.73 23.34
N PHE A 278 -4.15 -18.77 23.51
CA PHE A 278 -3.19 -19.28 22.54
C PHE A 278 -2.44 -20.47 23.15
N TYR A 279 -2.13 -21.47 22.32
CA TYR A 279 -1.26 -22.58 22.71
C TYR A 279 0.08 -22.46 21.99
N TYR A 280 1.19 -22.54 22.74
CA TYR A 280 2.54 -22.51 22.17
C TYR A 280 2.95 -23.92 21.75
N GLU A 281 2.98 -24.15 20.44
CA GLU A 281 3.13 -25.49 19.86
C GLU A 281 4.29 -25.55 18.87
N ALA A 282 4.96 -26.70 18.82
CA ALA A 282 5.95 -26.96 17.78
C ALA A 282 5.20 -27.22 16.46
N VAL A 283 5.65 -26.63 15.35
CA VAL A 283 5.01 -26.86 14.05
C VAL A 283 5.17 -28.35 13.67
N PRO A 284 4.07 -29.07 13.34
CA PRO A 284 4.15 -30.48 12.94
C PRO A 284 5.06 -30.67 11.72
N VAL A 285 5.84 -31.76 11.71
CA VAL A 285 6.82 -32.02 10.64
C VAL A 285 6.15 -32.14 9.28
N GLU A 286 4.93 -32.67 9.27
CA GLU A 286 4.05 -32.85 8.11
C GLU A 286 3.69 -31.50 7.46
N ARG A 287 3.57 -30.43 8.26
CA ARG A 287 3.35 -29.06 7.77
C ARG A 287 4.63 -28.36 7.32
N LEU A 288 5.81 -28.85 7.71
CA LEU A 288 7.11 -28.37 7.24
C LEU A 288 7.54 -29.06 5.94
N MET A 289 7.13 -30.32 5.75
CA MET A 289 7.44 -31.16 4.59
C MET A 289 6.43 -30.99 3.44
N VAL A 290 5.92 -29.77 3.22
CA VAL A 290 4.88 -29.45 2.21
C VAL A 290 5.18 -30.16 0.89
N SER A 291 4.43 -31.23 0.63
CA SER A 291 4.67 -32.11 -0.51
C SER A 291 3.96 -31.57 -1.75
N ALA A 292 4.43 -31.95 -2.93
CA ALA A 292 3.96 -31.46 -4.23
C ALA A 292 2.49 -31.81 -4.60
N THR A 293 1.70 -32.33 -3.65
CA THR A 293 0.24 -32.37 -3.71
C THR A 293 -0.34 -30.96 -3.58
N PRO A 294 -1.25 -30.51 -4.45
CA PRO A 294 -1.89 -29.21 -4.33
C PRO A 294 -2.82 -29.18 -3.09
N GLN A 295 -2.27 -28.70 -1.97
CA GLN A 295 -3.07 -28.38 -0.78
C GLN A 295 -3.87 -27.10 -1.04
N VAL A 296 -5.12 -27.06 -0.58
CA VAL A 296 -5.91 -25.83 -0.63
C VAL A 296 -5.42 -24.93 0.50
N GLN A 297 -4.83 -23.80 0.12
CA GLN A 297 -4.29 -22.84 1.06
C GLN A 297 -5.28 -21.68 1.21
N HIS A 298 -5.20 -20.96 2.32
CA HIS A 298 -6.08 -19.82 2.55
C HIS A 298 -5.32 -18.63 3.15
N VAL A 299 -5.90 -17.46 2.90
CA VAL A 299 -5.43 -16.19 3.40
C VAL A 299 -6.58 -15.55 4.18
N LEU A 300 -6.39 -15.38 5.48
CA LEU A 300 -7.36 -14.79 6.39
C LEU A 300 -7.13 -13.28 6.52
N MET A 301 -8.16 -12.48 6.27
CA MET A 301 -8.14 -11.03 6.42
C MET A 301 -8.44 -10.61 7.88
N THR A 302 -7.45 -10.10 8.61
CA THR A 302 -7.60 -9.80 10.07
C THR A 302 -8.49 -8.62 10.46
N PRO A 303 -9.04 -7.78 9.55
CA PRO A 303 -10.10 -6.85 9.92
C PRO A 303 -11.52 -7.46 9.87
N THR A 304 -11.74 -8.49 9.05
CA THR A 304 -13.08 -9.04 8.74
C THR A 304 -13.27 -10.51 9.11
N GLY A 305 -12.18 -11.27 9.24
CA GLY A 305 -12.21 -12.73 9.36
C GLY A 305 -12.51 -13.45 8.05
N GLU A 306 -12.55 -12.73 6.93
CA GLU A 306 -12.85 -13.31 5.63
C GLU A 306 -11.67 -14.16 5.14
N GLN A 307 -11.96 -15.39 4.71
CA GLN A 307 -10.98 -16.32 4.16
C GLN A 307 -11.03 -16.32 2.63
N PHE A 308 -9.88 -16.09 2.01
CA PHE A 308 -9.70 -16.20 0.57
C PHE A 308 -8.86 -17.43 0.24
N LEU A 309 -9.35 -18.31 -0.64
CA LEU A 309 -8.63 -19.51 -1.04
C LEU A 309 -7.59 -19.18 -2.13
N ILE A 310 -6.38 -19.70 -1.99
CA ILE A 310 -5.32 -19.60 -3.01
C ILE A 310 -4.82 -21.00 -3.39
N ALA A 311 -4.57 -21.22 -4.67
CA ALA A 311 -4.07 -22.49 -5.19
C ALA A 311 -3.22 -22.27 -6.46
N PRO A 312 -2.19 -23.11 -6.70
CA PRO A 312 -1.43 -23.07 -7.94
C PRO A 312 -2.29 -23.54 -9.12
N PRO A 313 -2.02 -23.08 -10.36
CA PRO A 313 -0.94 -22.17 -10.75
C PRO A 313 -1.34 -20.68 -10.71
N GLN A 314 -2.45 -20.31 -10.07
CA GLN A 314 -3.00 -18.95 -10.17
C GLN A 314 -2.12 -17.93 -9.43
N GLU A 315 -1.59 -16.95 -10.17
CA GLU A 315 -1.00 -15.74 -9.58
C GLU A 315 -2.09 -14.88 -8.93
N ILE A 316 -1.83 -14.38 -7.72
CA ILE A 316 -2.78 -13.59 -6.94
C ILE A 316 -2.18 -12.20 -6.71
N THR A 317 -2.61 -11.18 -7.47
CA THR A 317 -2.33 -9.79 -7.11
C THR A 317 -3.15 -9.45 -5.87
N ILE A 318 -2.48 -8.88 -4.88
CA ILE A 318 -3.13 -8.33 -3.69
C ILE A 318 -3.07 -6.82 -3.75
N GLY A 319 -4.18 -6.16 -3.46
CA GLY A 319 -4.18 -4.71 -3.28
C GLY A 319 -5.57 -4.12 -3.17
N ARG A 320 -5.81 -3.04 -3.88
CA ARG A 320 -7.07 -2.28 -3.81
C ARG A 320 -7.58 -1.91 -5.20
N SER A 321 -8.84 -2.22 -5.47
CA SER A 321 -9.50 -1.81 -6.71
C SER A 321 -9.56 -0.29 -6.88
N ASP A 322 -9.48 0.14 -8.14
CA ASP A 322 -9.59 1.53 -8.56
C ASP A 322 -10.33 1.63 -9.90
N ARG A 323 -11.59 2.06 -9.81
CA ARG A 323 -12.50 2.21 -10.95
C ARG A 323 -12.12 3.36 -11.89
N TYR A 324 -11.17 4.24 -11.51
CA TYR A 324 -10.70 5.30 -12.41
C TYR A 324 -9.62 4.83 -13.38
N VAL A 325 -9.07 3.63 -13.17
CA VAL A 325 -8.07 2.99 -14.04
C VAL A 325 -8.46 1.55 -14.39
N ASP A 326 -9.74 1.22 -14.26
CA ASP A 326 -10.35 -0.10 -14.51
C ASP A 326 -9.54 -1.28 -13.94
N PHE A 327 -9.03 -1.10 -12.71
CA PHE A 327 -8.19 -2.08 -12.04
C PHE A 327 -8.93 -2.75 -10.88
N ILE A 328 -8.96 -4.08 -10.89
CA ILE A 328 -9.43 -4.93 -9.79
C ILE A 328 -8.35 -6.01 -9.59
N PRO A 329 -7.75 -6.14 -8.39
CA PRO A 329 -6.81 -7.22 -8.07
C PRO A 329 -7.58 -8.53 -7.79
N GLU A 330 -6.90 -9.68 -7.87
CA GLU A 330 -7.50 -10.98 -7.52
C GLU A 330 -7.92 -11.04 -6.04
N LEU A 331 -7.12 -10.46 -5.13
CA LEU A 331 -7.49 -10.23 -3.72
C LEU A 331 -7.69 -8.72 -3.48
N ASP A 332 -8.95 -8.28 -3.49
CA ASP A 332 -9.34 -6.87 -3.32
C ASP A 332 -9.64 -6.50 -1.87
N LEU A 333 -8.71 -5.78 -1.25
CA LEU A 333 -8.81 -5.29 0.12
C LEU A 333 -9.64 -3.99 0.23
N ASN A 334 -10.25 -3.50 -0.85
CA ASN A 334 -11.10 -2.30 -0.80
C ASN A 334 -12.34 -2.47 0.11
N SER A 335 -12.77 -3.71 0.37
CA SER A 335 -13.80 -4.06 1.35
C SER A 335 -13.40 -3.76 2.81
N MET A 336 -12.10 -3.59 3.10
CA MET A 336 -11.59 -3.30 4.45
C MET A 336 -11.84 -1.84 4.91
N GLY A 337 -12.49 -1.00 4.10
CA GLY A 337 -12.87 0.36 4.48
C GLY A 337 -11.67 1.31 4.68
N GLU A 338 -11.65 2.08 5.77
CA GLU A 338 -10.64 3.14 5.97
C GLU A 338 -9.19 2.61 6.01
N VAL A 339 -8.96 1.37 6.46
CA VAL A 339 -7.60 0.80 6.50
C VAL A 339 -7.09 0.43 5.10
N ALA A 340 -7.98 0.22 4.13
CA ALA A 340 -7.64 -0.03 2.73
C ALA A 340 -7.01 1.19 2.04
N VAL A 341 -7.18 2.41 2.58
CA VAL A 341 -6.60 3.64 1.99
C VAL A 341 -5.06 3.56 1.94
N ARG A 342 -4.44 2.79 2.85
CA ARG A 342 -2.99 2.52 2.88
C ARG A 342 -2.56 1.36 1.97
N VAL A 343 -3.50 0.69 1.31
CA VAL A 343 -3.24 -0.39 0.37
C VAL A 343 -3.05 0.21 -1.03
N SER A 344 -1.86 0.03 -1.61
CA SER A 344 -1.60 0.31 -3.03
C SER A 344 -2.44 -0.56 -3.95
N ARG A 345 -2.75 -0.06 -5.16
CA ARG A 345 -3.63 -0.76 -6.11
C ARG A 345 -3.10 -2.15 -6.43
N ARG A 346 -1.86 -2.20 -6.92
CA ARG A 346 -1.00 -3.39 -6.93
C ARG A 346 -0.08 -3.23 -5.72
N HIS A 347 -0.26 -4.01 -4.67
CA HIS A 347 0.51 -3.89 -3.42
C HIS A 347 1.57 -4.98 -3.35
N ALA A 348 1.11 -6.23 -3.43
CA ALA A 348 1.94 -7.42 -3.40
C ALA A 348 1.39 -8.43 -4.40
N VAL A 349 2.16 -9.48 -4.68
CA VAL A 349 1.73 -10.64 -5.45
C VAL A 349 2.08 -11.92 -4.71
N ILE A 350 1.21 -12.93 -4.79
CA ILE A 350 1.58 -14.31 -4.47
C ILE A 350 1.77 -15.08 -5.79
N THR A 351 2.98 -15.61 -5.96
CA THR A 351 3.40 -16.47 -7.08
C THR A 351 3.72 -17.87 -6.58
N TRP A 352 3.84 -18.85 -7.49
CA TRP A 352 4.09 -20.25 -7.13
C TRP A 352 5.42 -20.75 -7.69
N ARG A 353 6.21 -21.43 -6.87
CA ARG A 353 7.47 -22.09 -7.26
C ARG A 353 7.51 -23.47 -6.61
N ASP A 354 7.61 -24.53 -7.41
CA ASP A 354 7.60 -25.93 -6.94
C ASP A 354 6.40 -26.28 -6.02
N GLY A 355 5.24 -25.65 -6.26
CA GLY A 355 4.03 -25.80 -5.45
C GLY A 355 3.97 -24.95 -4.18
N LEU A 356 5.05 -24.24 -3.84
CA LEU A 356 5.11 -23.33 -2.69
C LEU A 356 4.72 -21.90 -3.09
N PRO A 357 3.93 -21.20 -2.26
CA PRO A 357 3.60 -19.78 -2.46
C PRO A 357 4.78 -18.87 -2.06
N TYR A 358 5.02 -17.83 -2.86
CA TYR A 358 6.01 -16.77 -2.60
C TYR A 358 5.33 -15.41 -2.67
N VAL A 359 5.46 -14.61 -1.62
CA VAL A 359 5.01 -13.20 -1.59
C VAL A 359 6.12 -12.26 -2.05
N GLU A 360 5.77 -11.25 -2.85
CA GLU A 360 6.67 -10.18 -3.30
C GLU A 360 5.95 -8.82 -3.27
N ASP A 361 6.64 -7.75 -2.86
CA ASP A 361 6.12 -6.37 -2.91
C ASP A 361 6.25 -5.78 -4.32
N LEU A 362 5.16 -5.20 -4.85
CA LEU A 362 5.09 -4.66 -6.21
C LEU A 362 5.49 -3.17 -6.31
N GLY A 363 6.29 -2.67 -5.37
CA GLY A 363 6.62 -1.23 -5.26
C GLY A 363 5.50 -0.46 -4.56
N SER A 364 4.96 -1.01 -3.49
CA SER A 364 3.85 -0.41 -2.75
C SER A 364 4.27 0.89 -2.02
N GLY A 365 3.31 1.79 -1.81
CA GLY A 365 3.57 3.11 -1.22
C GLY A 365 3.84 3.09 0.28
N PHE A 366 3.54 1.99 0.96
CA PHE A 366 3.73 1.81 2.41
C PHE A 366 4.60 0.59 2.77
N GLY A 367 4.98 -0.22 1.78
CA GLY A 367 5.75 -1.44 1.95
C GLY A 367 4.93 -2.63 2.44
N THR A 368 5.29 -3.81 1.94
CA THR A 368 4.86 -5.10 2.48
C THR A 368 5.82 -5.53 3.60
N ARG A 369 5.28 -5.95 4.76
CA ARG A 369 6.08 -6.62 5.80
C ARG A 369 5.63 -8.05 6.00
N LEU A 370 6.57 -8.97 6.20
CA LEU A 370 6.32 -10.36 6.55
C LEU A 370 6.82 -10.61 7.97
N ASN A 371 5.95 -11.03 8.89
CA ASN A 371 6.27 -11.28 10.30
C ASN A 371 7.00 -10.12 11.01
N GLY A 372 6.64 -8.88 10.66
CA GLY A 372 7.26 -7.64 11.17
C GLY A 372 8.42 -7.10 10.30
N GLU A 373 9.10 -7.95 9.52
CA GLU A 373 10.24 -7.53 8.68
C GLU A 373 9.79 -6.96 7.32
N MET A 374 10.36 -5.84 6.90
CA MET A 374 10.06 -5.21 5.60
C MET A 374 10.68 -6.02 4.45
N LEU A 375 9.87 -6.37 3.44
CA LEU A 375 10.37 -6.96 2.20
C LEU A 375 11.10 -5.90 1.36
N LEU A 376 12.26 -6.25 0.82
CA LEU A 376 12.94 -5.41 -0.16
C LEU A 376 12.26 -5.52 -1.54
N LEU A 377 12.36 -4.46 -2.34
CA LEU A 377 11.79 -4.46 -3.69
C LEU A 377 12.44 -5.55 -4.56
N GLY A 378 11.63 -6.42 -5.18
CA GLY A 378 12.10 -7.58 -5.93
C GLY A 378 12.48 -8.80 -5.06
N GLN A 379 12.28 -8.74 -3.75
CA GLN A 379 12.49 -9.87 -2.84
C GLN A 379 11.22 -10.71 -2.72
N ALA A 380 11.19 -11.85 -3.43
CA ALA A 380 10.18 -12.88 -3.25
C ALA A 380 10.54 -13.81 -2.07
N VAL A 381 9.66 -13.93 -1.08
CA VAL A 381 9.85 -14.78 0.11
C VAL A 381 8.79 -15.88 0.18
N ALA A 382 9.21 -17.11 0.44
CA ALA A 382 8.30 -18.25 0.58
C ALA A 382 7.41 -18.09 1.82
N LEU A 383 6.09 -18.19 1.66
CA LEU A 383 5.14 -18.15 2.76
C LEU A 383 5.06 -19.51 3.47
N LYS A 384 5.01 -19.48 4.80
CA LYS A 384 4.90 -20.65 5.69
C LYS A 384 3.61 -20.55 6.53
N PRO A 385 2.94 -21.67 6.85
CA PRO A 385 1.73 -21.65 7.65
C PRO A 385 1.91 -20.87 8.96
N GLY A 386 1.04 -19.88 9.19
CA GLY A 386 1.10 -18.94 10.30
C GLY A 386 1.82 -17.62 9.99
N ASP A 387 2.33 -17.41 8.78
CA ASP A 387 2.96 -16.14 8.38
C ASP A 387 1.96 -14.97 8.32
N HIS A 388 2.42 -13.78 8.69
CA HIS A 388 1.65 -12.54 8.79
C HIS A 388 2.15 -11.50 7.79
N ILE A 389 1.29 -11.11 6.85
CA ILE A 389 1.59 -10.18 5.75
C ILE A 389 0.91 -8.84 6.02
N TRP A 390 1.69 -7.81 6.35
CA TRP A 390 1.22 -6.42 6.44
C TRP A 390 1.26 -5.74 5.09
N LEU A 391 0.15 -5.12 4.71
CA LEU A 391 -0.02 -4.41 3.44
C LEU A 391 -0.46 -2.97 3.73
N GLY A 392 0.46 -2.15 4.23
CA GLY A 392 0.30 -0.72 4.56
C GLY A 392 -0.65 -0.38 5.72
N GLY A 393 -1.84 -0.98 5.76
CA GLY A 393 -2.84 -0.85 6.81
C GLY A 393 -3.76 -2.07 6.99
N CYS A 394 -3.70 -3.06 6.08
CA CYS A 394 -4.36 -4.35 6.26
C CYS A 394 -3.34 -5.41 6.70
N VAL A 395 -3.80 -6.45 7.38
CA VAL A 395 -2.99 -7.64 7.69
C VAL A 395 -3.70 -8.87 7.15
N LEU A 396 -2.91 -9.78 6.60
CA LEU A 396 -3.31 -11.10 6.17
C LEU A 396 -2.55 -12.13 6.99
N ALA A 397 -3.21 -13.19 7.43
CA ALA A 397 -2.56 -14.39 7.96
C ALA A 397 -2.66 -15.51 6.91
N TYR A 398 -1.54 -16.11 6.54
CA TYR A 398 -1.48 -17.21 5.58
C TYR A 398 -1.44 -18.56 6.32
N ASP A 399 -2.26 -19.52 5.90
CA ASP A 399 -2.36 -20.84 6.51
C ASP A 399 -2.85 -21.89 5.50
N ILE A 400 -2.76 -23.17 5.86
CA ILE A 400 -3.13 -24.31 5.02
C ILE A 400 -4.27 -25.09 5.66
N MET A 401 -5.23 -25.52 4.85
CA MET A 401 -6.18 -26.55 5.27
C MET A 401 -5.50 -27.92 5.17
N VAL A 402 -5.76 -28.77 6.16
CA VAL A 402 -5.26 -30.15 6.28
C VAL A 402 -6.46 -31.09 6.23
#